data_AF-A0A7C4G7Y2-F1
#
_entry.id   AF-A0A7C4G7Y2-F1
#
_cell.length_a   1.000
_cell.length_b   1.000
_cell.length_c   1.000
_cell.angle_alpha   90.00
_cell.angle_beta   90.00
_cell.angle_gamma   90.00
#
_symmetry.space_group_name_H-M   'P 1'
#
loop_
_entity.id
_entity.type
_entity.pdbx_description
1 polymer ?
#
loop_
_entity_poly.entity_id
_entity_poly.type
_entity_poly.pdbx_seq_one_letter_code
_entity_poly.pdbx_strand_id
1 'polypeptide(L)'
;MLHFAIHGVSAILSKPSLAAKLLSETITWRGLTIANLSLHEELIACKLAAETRLGFDDGLHYYFAKHMGISIISFDKDFDSLDIKRFEPHEIIV
;
A
#
# COMPACT_ATOMS: atom_id res chain seq x y z
N MET A 1 -4.71 -9.02 -13.35
CA MET A 1 -4.85 -7.78 -12.55
C MET A 1 -3.45 -7.33 -12.16
N LEU A 2 -3.12 -6.04 -12.28
CA LEU A 2 -1.76 -5.55 -12.02
C LEU A 2 -1.65 -5.10 -10.56
N HIS A 3 -0.57 -5.47 -9.85
CA HIS A 3 -0.31 -5.05 -8.48
C HIS A 3 0.41 -3.69 -8.48
N PHE A 4 -0.35 -2.60 -8.39
CA PHE A 4 0.17 -1.22 -8.56
C PHE A 4 1.42 -0.93 -7.73
N ALA A 5 1.37 -1.14 -6.40
CA ALA A 5 2.51 -0.85 -5.52
C ALA A 5 3.78 -1.66 -5.87
N ILE A 6 3.61 -2.97 -6.09
CA ILE A 6 4.73 -3.87 -6.45
C ILE A 6 5.33 -3.46 -7.80
N HIS A 7 4.49 -3.12 -8.78
CA HIS A 7 4.96 -2.68 -10.09
C HIS A 7 5.60 -1.29 -10.05
N GLY A 8 5.07 -0.37 -9.23
CA GLY A 8 5.66 0.94 -9.00
C GLY A 8 7.08 0.83 -8.47
N VAL A 9 7.29 0.04 -7.41
CA VAL A 9 8.63 -0.24 -6.89
C VAL A 9 9.50 -0.93 -7.96
N SER A 10 8.97 -1.91 -8.68
CA SER A 10 9.72 -2.60 -9.74
C SER A 10 10.16 -1.64 -10.86
N ALA A 11 9.33 -0.66 -11.22
CA ALA A 11 9.65 0.37 -12.20
C ALA A 11 10.73 1.34 -11.67
N ILE A 12 10.60 1.79 -10.41
CA ILE A 12 11.59 2.65 -9.75
C ILE A 12 12.96 1.97 -9.68
N LEU A 13 13.00 0.66 -9.40
CA LEU A 13 14.25 -0.11 -9.36
C LEU A 13 14.97 -0.12 -10.71
N SER A 14 14.26 0.06 -11.83
CA SER A 14 14.74 0.21 -13.23
C SER A 14 15.60 -0.93 -13.81
N LYS A 15 16.08 -1.86 -12.98
CA LYS A 15 16.91 -3.01 -13.35
C LYS A 15 16.12 -4.30 -13.23
N PRO A 16 15.97 -5.09 -14.30
CA PRO A 16 15.25 -6.36 -14.25
C PRO A 16 15.74 -7.33 -13.17
N SER A 17 17.03 -7.35 -12.86
CA SER A 17 17.59 -8.19 -11.80
C SER A 17 17.14 -7.77 -10.39
N LEU A 18 16.99 -6.46 -10.13
CA LEU A 18 16.48 -5.95 -8.85
C LEU A 18 14.98 -6.21 -8.73
N ALA A 19 14.21 -5.99 -9.81
CA ALA A 19 12.79 -6.31 -9.83
C ALA A 19 12.55 -7.82 -9.61
N ALA A 20 13.33 -8.69 -10.29
CA ALA A 20 13.26 -10.13 -10.10
C ALA A 20 13.55 -10.52 -8.64
N LYS A 21 14.56 -9.91 -8.02
CA LYS A 21 14.86 -10.14 -6.60
C LYS A 21 13.72 -9.70 -5.68
N LEU A 22 13.18 -8.49 -5.87
CA LEU A 22 12.02 -8.02 -5.09
C LEU A 22 10.85 -9.01 -5.17
N LEU A 23 10.52 -9.42 -6.40
CA LEU A 23 9.40 -10.35 -6.65
C LEU A 23 9.66 -11.72 -6.02
N SER A 24 10.87 -12.28 -6.15
CA SER A 24 11.19 -13.58 -5.55
C SER A 24 11.09 -13.55 -4.03
N GLU A 25 11.62 -12.51 -3.38
CA GLU A 25 11.52 -12.35 -1.92
C GLU A 25 10.05 -12.22 -1.49
N THR A 26 9.28 -11.38 -2.20
CA THR A 26 7.84 -11.16 -1.94
C THR A 26 7.03 -12.46 -2.04
N ILE A 27 7.26 -13.28 -3.07
CA ILE A 27 6.52 -14.53 -3.30
C ILE A 27 6.83 -15.57 -2.21
N THR A 28 8.04 -15.56 -1.66
CA THR A 28 8.45 -16.54 -0.63
C THR A 28 8.02 -16.17 0.78
N TRP A 29 7.49 -14.96 1.00
CA TRP A 29 7.21 -14.47 2.33
C TRP A 29 5.93 -15.06 2.91
N ARG A 30 6.06 -15.89 3.95
CA ARG A 30 4.92 -16.50 4.63
C ARG A 30 4.12 -15.45 5.40
N GLY A 31 2.80 -15.44 5.18
CA GLY A 31 1.88 -14.52 5.84
C GLY A 31 1.72 -13.18 5.12
N LEU A 32 2.44 -12.93 4.03
CA LEU A 32 2.19 -11.77 3.17
C LEU A 32 1.07 -12.09 2.17
N THR A 33 0.09 -11.19 2.07
CA THR A 33 -0.95 -11.23 1.04
C THR A 33 -0.91 -9.95 0.23
N ILE A 34 -0.96 -10.07 -1.09
CA ILE A 34 -1.04 -8.91 -1.98
C ILE A 34 -2.51 -8.49 -2.10
N ALA A 35 -2.82 -7.28 -1.63
CA ALA A 35 -4.13 -6.67 -1.80
C ALA A 35 -4.38 -6.35 -3.28
N ASN A 36 -5.55 -6.75 -3.78
CA ASN A 36 -5.99 -6.49 -5.14
C ASN A 36 -7.24 -5.61 -5.10
N LEU A 37 -7.18 -4.48 -5.80
CA LEU A 37 -8.31 -3.58 -5.97
C LEU A 37 -8.83 -3.73 -7.40
N SER A 38 -10.15 -3.77 -7.55
CA SER A 38 -10.81 -3.57 -8.84
C SER A 38 -10.76 -2.09 -9.25
N LEU A 39 -10.96 -1.80 -10.54
CA LEU A 39 -11.05 -0.42 -11.02
C LEU A 39 -12.16 0.39 -10.34
N HIS A 40 -13.23 -0.28 -9.89
CA HIS A 40 -14.30 0.38 -9.16
C HIS A 40 -13.82 0.81 -7.76
N GLU A 41 -13.10 -0.06 -7.06
CA GLU A 41 -12.51 0.25 -5.77
C GLU A 41 -11.44 1.33 -5.88
N GLU A 42 -10.58 1.27 -6.91
CA GLU A 42 -9.60 2.34 -7.19
C GLU A 42 -10.28 3.69 -7.47
N LEU A 43 -11.41 3.71 -8.20
CA LEU A 43 -12.18 4.94 -8.41
C LEU A 43 -12.73 5.50 -7.09
N ILE A 44 -13.21 4.64 -6.18
CA ILE A 44 -13.66 5.07 -4.86
C ILE A 44 -12.48 5.62 -4.05
N ALA A 45 -11.35 4.91 -4.07
CA ALA A 45 -10.13 5.33 -3.40
C ALA A 45 -9.63 6.70 -3.90
N CYS A 46 -9.67 6.97 -5.21
CA CYS A 46 -9.35 8.28 -5.78
C CYS A 46 -10.21 9.40 -5.21
N LYS A 47 -11.53 9.17 -5.09
CA LYS A 47 -12.46 10.16 -4.53
C LYS A 47 -12.16 10.39 -3.05
N LEU A 48 -11.93 9.32 -2.30
CA LEU A 48 -11.56 9.38 -0.89
C LEU A 48 -10.22 10.11 -0.67
N ALA A 49 -9.24 9.89 -1.55
CA ALA A 49 -7.95 10.57 -1.51
C ALA A 49 -8.11 12.08 -1.68
N ALA A 50 -8.97 12.52 -2.61
CA ALA A 50 -9.26 13.93 -2.82
C ALA A 50 -9.94 14.58 -1.59
N GLU A 51 -10.85 13.86 -0.93
CA GLU A 51 -11.53 14.32 0.29
C GLU A 51 -10.58 14.43 1.49
N THR A 52 -9.59 13.53 1.56
CA THR A 52 -8.60 13.45 2.65
C THR A 52 -7.27 14.14 2.34
N ARG A 53 -7.15 14.76 1.15
CA ARG A 53 -5.93 15.43 0.64
C ARG A 53 -4.70 14.52 0.56
N LEU A 54 -4.92 13.21 0.41
CA LEU A 54 -3.85 12.24 0.21
C LEU A 54 -3.38 12.22 -1.24
N GLY A 55 -2.15 11.72 -1.44
CA GLY A 55 -1.68 11.27 -2.75
C GLY A 55 -2.56 10.15 -3.31
N PHE A 56 -2.48 9.91 -4.62
CA PHE A 56 -3.25 8.84 -5.26
C PHE A 56 -2.94 7.47 -4.64
N ASP A 57 -1.66 7.15 -4.48
CA ASP A 57 -1.15 5.92 -3.88
C ASP A 57 -1.55 5.79 -2.42
N ASP A 58 -1.35 6.83 -1.60
CA ASP A 58 -1.80 6.83 -0.20
C ASP A 58 -3.31 6.66 -0.08
N GLY A 59 -4.07 7.23 -1.02
CA GLY A 59 -5.50 7.03 -1.16
C GLY A 59 -5.91 5.57 -1.36
N LEU A 60 -5.18 4.82 -2.18
CA LEU A 60 -5.40 3.37 -2.38
C LEU A 60 -5.15 2.61 -1.06
N HIS A 61 -4.03 2.92 -0.39
CA HIS A 61 -3.65 2.28 0.87
C HIS A 61 -4.67 2.58 1.97
N TYR A 62 -5.08 3.84 2.10
CA TYR A 62 -6.08 4.29 3.06
C TYR A 62 -7.45 3.66 2.80
N TYR A 63 -7.92 3.68 1.55
CA TYR A 63 -9.18 3.04 1.16
C TYR A 63 -9.21 1.56 1.57
N PHE A 64 -8.17 0.81 1.19
CA PHE A 64 -8.11 -0.63 1.47
C PHE A 64 -8.08 -0.90 2.98
N ALA A 65 -7.25 -0.16 3.72
CA ALA A 65 -7.17 -0.28 5.18
C ALA A 65 -8.52 0.02 5.85
N LYS A 66 -9.20 1.08 5.39
CA LYS A 66 -10.51 1.49 5.91
C LYS A 66 -11.56 0.42 5.69
N HIS A 67 -11.59 -0.09 4.46
CA HIS A 67 -12.58 -1.08 4.05
C HIS A 67 -12.41 -2.42 4.79
N MET A 68 -11.15 -2.81 5.05
CA MET A 68 -10.83 -4.05 5.77
C MET A 68 -10.82 -3.89 7.30
N GLY A 69 -10.90 -2.66 7.83
CA GLY A 69 -10.82 -2.41 9.27
C GLY A 69 -9.45 -2.73 9.87
N ILE A 70 -8.37 -2.54 9.11
CA ILE A 70 -6.98 -2.83 9.52
C ILE A 70 -6.16 -1.55 9.66
N SER A 71 -5.06 -1.63 10.42
CA SER A 71 -4.12 -0.53 10.59
C SER A 71 -3.14 -0.40 9.41
N ILE A 72 -2.59 0.81 9.23
CA ILE A 72 -1.53 1.07 8.25
C ILE A 72 -0.17 1.02 8.94
N ILE A 73 0.76 0.27 8.36
CA ILE A 73 2.16 0.28 8.80
C ILE A 73 2.96 1.13 7.82
N SER A 74 3.40 2.31 8.25
CA SER A 74 4.12 3.26 7.38
C SER A 74 4.96 4.22 8.21
N PHE A 75 6.07 4.70 7.62
CA PHE A 75 6.84 5.83 8.15
C PHE A 75 6.23 7.19 7.77
N ASP A 76 5.29 7.19 6.82
CA ASP A 76 4.63 8.40 6.36
C ASP A 76 3.60 8.89 7.38
N LYS A 77 3.75 10.13 7.86
CA LYS A 77 2.87 10.72 8.88
C LYS A 77 1.61 11.33 8.29
N ASP A 78 1.46 11.39 6.98
CA ASP A 78 0.25 11.93 6.34
C ASP A 78 -1.01 11.14 6.75
N PHE A 79 -0.86 9.85 7.08
CA PHE A 79 -1.94 9.02 7.62
C PHE A 79 -2.33 9.35 9.08
N ASP A 80 -1.53 10.10 9.85
CA ASP A 80 -1.85 10.42 11.26
C ASP A 80 -3.09 11.31 11.41
N SER A 81 -3.47 12.02 10.34
CA SER A 81 -4.65 12.88 10.31
C SER A 81 -5.97 12.16 10.02
N LEU A 82 -5.91 10.84 9.75
CA LEU A 82 -7.04 10.04 9.30
C LEU A 82 -7.71 9.28 10.46
N ASP A 83 -8.82 8.63 10.16
CA ASP A 83 -9.59 7.82 11.12
C ASP A 83 -9.05 6.38 11.31
N ILE A 84 -7.95 6.03 10.63
CA ILE A 84 -7.27 4.74 10.81
C ILE A 84 -5.98 4.96 11.57
N LYS A 85 -5.70 4.06 12.51
CA LYS A 85 -4.45 4.07 13.24
C LYS A 85 -3.28 3.68 12.33
N ARG A 86 -2.29 4.57 12.24
CA ARG A 86 -0.96 4.27 11.68
C ARG A 86 -0.03 3.78 12.80
N PHE A 87 0.87 2.86 12.46
CA PHE A 87 2.05 2.53 13.24
C PHE A 87 3.31 2.59 12.36
N GLU A 88 4.45 2.90 12.96
CA GLU A 88 5.75 2.60 12.39
C GLU A 88 6.14 1.14 12.66
N PRO A 89 6.99 0.53 11.81
CA PRO A 89 7.43 -0.86 12.01
C PRO A 89 8.00 -1.16 13.40
N HIS A 90 8.72 -0.21 14.01
CA HIS A 90 9.34 -0.40 15.32
C HIS A 90 8.33 -0.47 16.47
N GLU A 91 7.07 -0.04 16.26
CA GLU A 91 6.02 -0.08 17.28
C GLU A 91 5.32 -1.44 17.36
N ILE A 92 5.51 -2.31 16.35
CA ILE A 92 4.80 -3.59 16.22
C ILE A 92 5.74 -4.79 16.13
N ILE A 93 7.01 -4.59 15.76
CA ILE A 93 8.02 -5.64 15.73
C ILE A 93 8.57 -5.80 17.15
N VAL A 94 8.42 -7.01 17.71
CA VAL A 94 8.96 -7.42 19.00
C VAL A 94 10.38 -7.95 18.84
#